data_AF-A0A925IZ67-F1
#
_entry.id   AF-A0A925IZ67-F1
#
_cell.length_a   1.000
_cell.length_b   1.000
_cell.length_c   1.000
_cell.angle_alpha   90.00
_cell.angle_beta   90.00
_cell.angle_gamma   90.00
#
_symmetry.space_group_name_H-M   'P 1'
#
loop_
_entity.id
_entity.type
_entity.pdbx_description
1 polymer ?
#
loop_
_entity_poly.entity_id
_entity_poly.type
_entity_poly.pdbx_seq_one_letter_code
_entity_poly.pdbx_strand_id
1 'polypeptide(L)'
;MNPSLLIRADGHRHMGLGHVMRCLALAEMLSGQFRIRFAIHQPGEALRRRIEASGAEVIALKNPADAFELTQHLTDDDLVVLDGYAFDETFQRIVRMQCRRLVFIDDLGATQPVADVVINHAGGLLPEEFDADSRTQLCLGPAYALVHPAFVKARRPPGNGILVNLGGADPPNLSRRVVQTLLDARVARPLTVVLGAANPHRASFENLPGITVKSALGVEEMAEEIAACSLAIASFSTVSYEIATV
;
A
#
# COMPACT_ATOMS: atom_id res chain seq x y z
N MET A 1 23.89 6.63 15.70
CA MET A 1 22.53 7.06 15.34
C MET A 1 22.07 6.17 14.20
N ASN A 2 20.82 5.73 14.21
CA ASN A 2 20.29 4.96 13.08
C ASN A 2 20.26 5.83 11.82
N PRO A 3 20.57 5.28 10.63
CA PRO A 3 20.39 6.01 9.37
C PRO A 3 18.94 6.48 9.21
N SER A 4 18.75 7.58 8.51
CA SER A 4 17.43 8.17 8.31
C SER A 4 16.85 7.74 6.96
N LEU A 5 15.57 7.35 6.99
CA LEU A 5 14.78 6.93 5.84
C LEU A 5 13.59 7.89 5.71
N LEU A 6 13.56 8.65 4.62
CA LEU A 6 12.41 9.48 4.27
C LEU A 6 11.57 8.77 3.21
N ILE A 7 10.29 8.57 3.50
CA ILE A 7 9.33 7.97 2.58
C ILE A 7 8.38 9.05 2.09
N ARG A 8 8.36 9.30 0.78
CA ARG A 8 7.45 10.21 0.11
C ARG A 8 6.35 9.39 -0.57
N ALA A 9 5.15 9.45 0.00
CA ALA A 9 3.97 8.80 -0.55
C ALA A 9 2.73 9.65 -0.26
N ASP A 10 1.73 9.62 -1.14
CA ASP A 10 0.43 10.26 -0.90
C ASP A 10 -0.69 9.24 -0.80
N GLY A 11 -1.69 9.59 0.01
CA GLY A 11 -2.91 8.80 0.13
C GLY A 11 -4.06 9.70 0.58
N HIS A 12 -5.18 9.65 -0.14
CA HIS A 12 -6.38 10.41 0.20
C HIS A 12 -7.65 9.67 -0.22
N ARG A 13 -8.81 10.19 0.18
CA ARG A 13 -10.11 9.49 0.02
C ARG A 13 -10.45 9.10 -1.43
N HIS A 14 -9.99 9.86 -2.43
CA HIS A 14 -10.29 9.62 -3.84
C HIS A 14 -9.26 8.70 -4.52
N MET A 15 -7.96 8.92 -4.31
CA MET A 15 -6.88 8.09 -4.86
C MET A 15 -6.71 6.74 -4.13
N GLY A 16 -7.21 6.63 -2.91
CA GLY A 16 -7.00 5.48 -2.04
C GLY A 16 -5.79 5.67 -1.13
N LEU A 17 -5.55 4.68 -0.27
CA LEU A 17 -4.46 4.68 0.73
C LEU A 17 -3.36 3.65 0.39
N GLY A 18 -3.38 3.05 -0.80
CA GLY A 18 -2.50 1.93 -1.17
C GLY A 18 -1.02 2.23 -0.99
N HIS A 19 -0.54 3.34 -1.56
CA HIS A 19 0.85 3.80 -1.45
C HIS A 19 1.27 3.95 0.02
N VAL A 20 0.48 4.65 0.82
CA VAL A 20 0.80 4.86 2.25
C VAL A 20 0.78 3.55 3.03
N MET A 21 -0.19 2.66 2.78
CA MET A 21 -0.27 1.39 3.51
C MET A 21 0.90 0.45 3.19
N ARG A 22 1.33 0.34 1.91
CA ARG A 22 2.51 -0.47 1.56
C ARG A 22 3.81 0.16 2.06
N CYS A 23 3.88 1.48 2.08
CA CYS A 23 5.00 2.21 2.68
C CYS A 23 5.06 2.03 4.20
N LEU A 24 3.91 1.95 4.89
CA LEU A 24 3.86 1.60 6.32
C LEU A 24 4.35 0.17 6.55
N ALA A 25 3.95 -0.79 5.71
CA ALA A 25 4.49 -2.15 5.78
C ALA A 25 6.02 -2.17 5.61
N LEU A 26 6.56 -1.42 4.65
CA LEU A 26 8.00 -1.25 4.49
C LEU A 26 8.65 -0.62 5.72
N ALA A 27 8.05 0.43 6.27
CA ALA A 27 8.54 1.09 7.48
C ALA A 27 8.63 0.12 8.65
N GLU A 28 7.62 -0.73 8.84
CA GLU A 28 7.64 -1.74 9.89
C GLU A 28 8.66 -2.85 9.67
N MET A 29 8.85 -3.31 8.43
CA MET A 29 9.93 -4.26 8.09
C MET A 29 11.33 -3.71 8.45
N LEU A 30 11.49 -2.39 8.35
CA LEU A 30 12.74 -1.67 8.59
C LEU A 30 12.82 -1.07 10.01
N SER A 31 11.83 -1.35 10.86
CA SER A 31 11.77 -0.84 12.22
C SER A 31 13.00 -1.27 13.02
N GLY A 32 13.54 -0.35 13.83
CA GLY A 32 14.77 -0.54 14.59
C GLY A 32 16.07 -0.38 13.78
N GLN A 33 16.02 -0.39 12.45
CA GLN A 33 17.18 -0.18 11.58
C GLN A 33 17.31 1.27 11.12
N PHE A 34 16.18 1.97 10.93
CA PHE A 34 16.14 3.35 10.45
C PHE A 34 15.35 4.27 11.39
N ARG A 35 15.68 5.57 11.37
CA ARG A 35 14.76 6.63 11.80
C ARG A 35 13.85 6.95 10.63
N ILE A 36 12.56 6.68 10.76
CA ILE A 36 11.61 6.73 9.65
C ILE A 36 10.80 8.02 9.68
N ARG A 37 10.72 8.69 8.53
CA ARG A 37 9.99 9.94 8.33
C ARG A 37 9.10 9.80 7.09
N PHE A 38 7.85 10.21 7.18
CA PHE A 38 6.92 10.25 6.05
C PHE A 38 6.71 11.68 5.60
N ALA A 39 6.97 11.97 4.33
CA ALA A 39 6.60 13.21 3.68
C ALA A 39 5.31 13.02 2.88
N ILE A 40 4.23 13.67 3.32
CA ILE A 40 2.88 13.49 2.76
C ILE A 40 2.29 14.85 2.46
N HIS A 41 1.63 14.96 1.31
CA HIS A 41 0.85 16.15 0.99
C HIS A 41 -0.38 16.25 1.88
N GLN A 42 -0.44 17.31 2.69
CA GLN A 42 -1.58 17.69 3.53
C GLN A 42 -2.32 16.48 4.19
N PRO A 43 -1.63 15.65 5.00
CA PRO A 43 -2.25 14.48 5.59
C PRO A 43 -3.37 14.88 6.54
N GLY A 44 -4.57 14.33 6.35
CA GLY A 44 -5.65 14.45 7.33
C GLY A 44 -5.28 13.79 8.67
N GLU A 45 -5.93 14.21 9.77
CA GLU A 45 -5.57 13.75 11.13
C GLU A 45 -5.55 12.23 11.29
N ALA A 46 -6.50 11.53 10.70
CA ALA A 46 -6.58 10.07 10.80
C ALA A 46 -5.34 9.37 10.20
N LEU A 47 -4.83 9.89 9.08
CA LEU A 47 -3.64 9.35 8.42
C LEU A 47 -2.39 9.69 9.23
N ARG A 48 -2.27 10.95 9.69
CA ARG A 48 -1.18 11.38 10.56
C ARG A 48 -1.06 10.50 11.80
N ARG A 49 -2.16 10.32 12.55
CA ARG A 49 -2.18 9.47 13.76
C ARG A 49 -1.79 8.03 13.46
N ARG A 50 -2.23 7.48 12.32
CA ARG A 50 -1.86 6.12 11.91
C ARG A 50 -0.36 5.97 11.67
N ILE A 51 0.27 6.95 11.02
CA ILE A 51 1.72 6.92 10.77
C ILE A 51 2.49 7.11 12.07
N GLU A 52 2.09 8.06 12.90
CA GLU A 52 2.74 8.31 14.20
C GLU A 52 2.63 7.10 15.13
N ALA A 53 1.54 6.32 15.05
CA ALA A 53 1.38 5.08 15.81
C ALA A 53 2.41 3.99 15.42
N SER A 54 2.99 4.05 14.21
CA SER A 54 4.11 3.16 13.80
C SER A 54 5.47 3.60 14.35
N GLY A 55 5.53 4.76 15.03
CA GLY A 55 6.77 5.37 15.51
C GLY A 55 7.48 6.24 14.47
N ALA A 56 6.88 6.45 13.29
CA ALA A 56 7.43 7.31 12.25
C ALA A 56 7.03 8.78 12.42
N GLU A 57 7.88 9.70 11.99
CA GLU A 57 7.59 11.14 11.99
C GLU A 57 6.80 11.54 10.74
N VAL A 58 5.94 12.56 10.84
CA VAL A 58 5.14 13.06 9.70
C VAL A 58 5.52 14.49 9.35
N ILE A 59 6.02 14.65 8.13
CA ILE A 59 6.32 15.91 7.45
C ILE A 59 5.15 16.22 6.50
N ALA A 60 4.45 17.31 6.76
CA ALA A 60 3.35 17.76 5.91
C ALA A 60 3.88 18.68 4.81
N LEU A 61 3.73 18.26 3.55
CA LEU A 61 4.07 19.04 2.38
C LEU A 61 2.85 19.87 1.91
N LYS A 62 3.13 21.03 1.33
CA LYS A 62 2.14 21.92 0.73
C LYS A 62 1.88 21.57 -0.73
N ASN A 63 2.91 21.20 -1.49
CA ASN A 63 2.85 20.94 -2.92
C ASN A 63 3.31 19.50 -3.21
N PRO A 64 2.43 18.62 -3.73
CA PRO A 64 2.75 17.20 -3.85
C PRO A 64 3.79 16.90 -4.94
N ALA A 65 3.86 17.75 -5.96
CA ALA A 65 4.72 17.64 -7.13
C ALA A 65 5.99 18.50 -7.04
N ASP A 66 6.19 19.24 -5.95
CA ASP A 66 7.36 20.10 -5.77
C ASP A 66 8.51 19.29 -5.14
N ALA A 67 9.42 18.83 -5.99
CA ALA A 67 10.61 18.12 -5.54
C ALA A 67 11.49 19.00 -4.63
N PHE A 68 11.53 20.32 -4.86
CA PHE A 68 12.36 21.22 -4.06
C PHE A 68 11.84 21.33 -2.63
N GLU A 69 10.51 21.38 -2.43
CA GLU A 69 9.92 21.32 -1.10
C GLU A 69 10.36 20.06 -0.35
N LEU A 70 10.34 18.90 -1.01
CA LEU A 70 10.82 17.65 -0.42
C LEU A 70 12.30 17.74 -0.01
N THR A 71 13.16 18.28 -0.88
CA THR A 71 14.62 18.36 -0.63
C THR A 71 14.99 19.24 0.57
N GLN A 72 14.14 20.21 0.95
CA GLN A 72 14.36 21.02 2.17
C GLN A 72 14.34 20.18 3.46
N HIS A 73 13.83 18.96 3.39
CA HIS A 73 13.77 18.01 4.50
C HIS A 73 14.80 16.88 4.39
N LEU A 74 15.69 16.94 3.40
CA LEU A 74 16.71 15.92 3.14
C LEU A 74 18.10 16.37 3.59
N THR A 75 18.95 15.38 3.79
CA THR A 75 20.39 15.47 4.01
C THR A 75 21.09 14.47 3.10
N ASP A 76 22.36 14.70 2.78
CA ASP A 76 23.13 13.83 1.89
C ASP A 76 23.28 12.38 2.38
N ASP A 77 23.01 12.12 3.67
CA ASP A 77 23.03 10.79 4.29
C ASP A 77 21.68 10.08 4.28
N ASP A 78 20.59 10.76 3.90
CA ASP A 78 19.24 10.18 3.88
C ASP A 78 19.10 9.13 2.78
N LEU A 79 18.35 8.07 3.10
CA LEU A 79 17.75 7.21 2.09
C LEU A 79 16.34 7.72 1.79
N VAL A 80 15.96 7.76 0.53
CA VAL A 80 14.63 8.23 0.12
C VAL A 80 13.87 7.12 -0.60
N VAL A 81 12.62 6.91 -0.23
CA VAL A 81 11.66 6.06 -0.95
C VAL A 81 10.61 6.95 -1.59
N LEU A 82 10.44 6.86 -2.90
CA LEU A 82 9.38 7.54 -3.64
C LEU A 82 8.32 6.52 -4.03
N ASP A 83 7.06 6.80 -3.70
CA ASP A 83 5.92 5.93 -3.99
C ASP A 83 4.71 6.75 -4.46
N GLY A 84 4.51 6.81 -5.78
CA GLY A 84 3.38 7.51 -6.36
C GLY A 84 3.58 7.88 -7.83
N TYR A 85 2.46 8.03 -8.53
CA TYR A 85 2.43 8.26 -9.98
C TYR A 85 2.92 9.64 -10.44
N ALA A 86 3.07 10.58 -9.51
CA ALA A 86 3.47 11.97 -9.81
C ALA A 86 4.99 12.18 -9.82
N PHE A 87 5.79 11.16 -9.50
CA PHE A 87 7.24 11.26 -9.38
C PHE A 87 7.92 10.91 -10.69
N ASP A 88 7.82 11.82 -11.66
CA ASP A 88 8.48 11.67 -12.96
C ASP A 88 10.02 11.71 -12.87
N GLU A 89 10.67 11.50 -14.02
CA GLU A 89 12.13 11.52 -14.16
C GLU A 89 12.78 12.79 -13.58
N THR A 90 12.13 13.96 -13.76
CA THR A 90 12.66 15.25 -13.28
C THR A 90 12.62 15.30 -11.76
N PHE A 91 11.50 14.90 -11.16
CA PHE A 91 11.34 14.80 -9.71
C PHE A 91 12.40 13.86 -9.12
N GLN A 92 12.56 12.68 -9.71
CA GLN A 92 13.52 11.67 -9.26
C GLN A 92 14.97 12.19 -9.33
N ARG A 93 15.35 12.88 -10.42
CA ARG A 93 16.69 13.48 -10.57
C ARG A 93 16.98 14.51 -9.48
N ILE A 94 16.03 15.41 -9.19
CA ILE A 94 16.19 16.44 -8.15
C ILE A 94 16.43 15.79 -6.79
N VAL A 95 15.62 14.79 -6.43
CA VAL A 95 15.75 14.07 -5.15
C VAL A 95 17.05 13.27 -5.07
N ARG A 96 17.42 12.57 -6.15
CA ARG A 96 18.66 11.77 -6.22
C ARG A 96 19.91 12.60 -5.94
N MET A 97 19.94 13.87 -6.35
CA MET A 97 21.08 14.77 -6.10
C MET A 97 21.20 15.23 -4.65
N GLN A 98 20.22 14.95 -3.79
CA GLN A 98 20.12 15.47 -2.41
C GLN A 98 20.03 14.36 -1.36
N CYS A 99 20.26 13.09 -1.76
CA CYS A 99 20.17 11.95 -0.86
C CYS A 99 21.25 10.91 -1.17
N ARG A 100 21.53 10.04 -0.19
CA ARG A 100 22.53 8.98 -0.29
C ARG A 100 22.14 7.91 -1.29
N ARG A 101 20.87 7.50 -1.23
CA ARG A 101 20.27 6.46 -2.09
C ARG A 101 18.80 6.77 -2.31
N LEU A 102 18.37 6.55 -3.54
CA LEU A 102 16.98 6.68 -3.94
C LEU A 102 16.40 5.31 -4.28
N VAL A 103 15.28 4.98 -3.65
CA VAL A 103 14.43 3.82 -3.95
C VAL A 103 13.14 4.33 -4.59
N PHE A 104 12.74 3.76 -5.72
CA PHE A 104 11.49 4.08 -6.38
C PHE A 104 10.58 2.86 -6.41
N ILE A 105 9.35 3.01 -5.91
CA ILE A 105 8.31 1.99 -6.02
C ILE A 105 7.51 2.31 -7.28
N ASP A 106 7.75 1.53 -8.32
CA ASP A 106 7.07 1.65 -9.61
C ASP A 106 6.12 0.47 -9.77
N ASP A 107 4.83 0.72 -9.95
CA ASP A 107 3.81 -0.29 -10.20
C ASP A 107 3.12 -0.11 -11.56
N LEU A 108 3.50 0.92 -12.34
CA LEU A 108 2.92 1.19 -13.66
C LEU A 108 3.90 1.06 -14.82
N GLY A 109 5.22 1.13 -14.58
CA GLY A 109 6.22 1.19 -15.65
C GLY A 109 6.10 2.45 -16.51
N ALA A 110 5.47 3.51 -15.99
CA ALA A 110 5.04 4.66 -16.77
C ALA A 110 6.13 5.73 -16.97
N THR A 111 7.24 5.64 -16.25
CA THR A 111 8.32 6.64 -16.28
C THR A 111 9.68 5.96 -16.24
N GLN A 112 10.68 6.60 -16.84
CA GLN A 112 12.04 6.13 -16.77
C GLN A 112 12.56 6.25 -15.33
N PRO A 113 12.94 5.15 -14.66
CA PRO A 113 13.38 5.20 -13.28
C PRO A 113 14.79 5.79 -13.18
N VAL A 114 14.94 6.82 -12.34
CA VAL A 114 16.22 7.43 -11.97
C VAL A 114 16.48 7.18 -10.48
N ALA A 115 16.58 5.90 -10.12
CA ALA A 115 16.74 5.44 -8.75
C ALA A 115 17.91 4.45 -8.63
N ASP A 116 18.46 4.27 -7.43
CA ASP A 116 19.44 3.21 -7.16
C ASP A 116 18.78 1.84 -7.08
N VAL A 117 17.53 1.80 -6.62
CA VAL A 117 16.71 0.59 -6.51
C VAL A 117 15.31 0.89 -7.04
N VAL A 118 14.79 -0.01 -7.88
CA VAL A 118 13.38 0.00 -8.29
C VAL A 118 12.71 -1.22 -7.69
N ILE A 119 11.59 -1.02 -6.99
CA ILE A 119 10.74 -2.09 -6.49
C ILE A 119 9.47 -2.10 -7.33
N ASN A 120 9.25 -3.18 -8.08
CA ASN A 120 7.98 -3.44 -8.74
C ASN A 120 7.54 -4.86 -8.42
N HIS A 121 6.52 -5.00 -7.58
CA HIS A 121 6.08 -6.30 -7.09
C HIS A 121 5.11 -7.03 -8.04
N ALA A 122 4.76 -6.44 -9.19
CA ALA A 122 3.88 -7.08 -10.16
C ALA A 122 4.47 -8.38 -10.71
N GLY A 123 3.64 -9.42 -10.84
CA GLY A 123 4.04 -10.70 -11.40
C GLY A 123 4.24 -10.65 -12.92
N GLY A 124 5.16 -11.47 -13.42
CA GLY A 124 5.40 -11.64 -14.86
C GLY A 124 6.29 -10.57 -15.50
N LEU A 125 6.86 -9.67 -14.70
CA LEU A 125 7.79 -8.65 -15.18
C LEU A 125 9.14 -9.25 -15.56
N LEU A 126 9.70 -8.75 -16.65
CA LEU A 126 11.02 -9.06 -17.14
C LEU A 126 11.95 -7.83 -16.97
N PRO A 127 13.21 -8.00 -16.55
CA PRO A 127 14.14 -6.89 -16.39
C PRO A 127 14.31 -6.04 -17.66
N GLU A 128 14.18 -6.64 -18.85
CA GLU A 128 14.33 -5.95 -20.13
C GLU A 128 13.18 -4.99 -20.45
N GLU A 129 12.05 -5.07 -19.73
CA GLU A 129 10.92 -4.13 -19.86
C GLU A 129 11.19 -2.79 -19.16
N PHE A 130 12.27 -2.69 -18.37
CA PHE A 130 12.66 -1.49 -17.64
C PHE A 130 13.81 -0.76 -18.33
N ASP A 131 13.56 0.47 -18.79
CA ASP A 131 14.60 1.37 -19.32
C ASP A 131 15.39 2.05 -18.19
N ALA A 132 16.03 1.24 -17.33
CA ALA A 132 16.80 1.71 -16.18
C ALA A 132 18.31 1.76 -16.50
N ASP A 133 19.05 2.64 -15.80
CA ASP A 133 20.52 2.61 -15.82
C ASP A 133 21.03 1.23 -15.37
N SER A 134 22.10 0.74 -15.99
CA SER A 134 22.77 -0.52 -15.62
C SER A 134 23.15 -0.67 -14.13
N ARG A 135 23.27 0.45 -13.41
CA ARG A 135 23.58 0.50 -11.98
C ARG A 135 22.33 0.43 -11.09
N THR A 136 21.14 0.56 -11.67
CA THR A 136 19.87 0.44 -10.97
C THR A 136 19.61 -1.01 -10.62
N GLN A 137 19.40 -1.30 -9.34
CA GLN A 137 18.99 -2.62 -8.91
C GLN A 137 17.48 -2.79 -9.09
N LEU A 138 17.08 -3.76 -9.91
CA LEU A 138 15.68 -4.10 -10.12
C LEU A 138 15.23 -5.20 -9.15
N CYS A 139 14.27 -4.88 -8.30
CA CYS A 139 13.62 -5.77 -7.33
C CYS A 139 12.22 -6.10 -7.85
N LEU A 140 12.13 -7.11 -8.73
CA LEU A 140 10.92 -7.41 -9.51
C LEU A 140 10.17 -8.65 -9.02
N GLY A 141 8.84 -8.57 -9.06
CA GLY A 141 7.95 -9.69 -8.82
C GLY A 141 7.50 -9.86 -7.36
N PRO A 142 6.64 -10.87 -7.09
CA PRO A 142 5.98 -11.04 -5.80
C PRO A 142 6.92 -11.27 -4.62
N ALA A 143 8.17 -11.70 -4.87
CA ALA A 143 9.18 -11.85 -3.83
C ALA A 143 9.59 -10.51 -3.17
N TYR A 144 9.31 -9.39 -3.84
CA TYR A 144 9.55 -8.04 -3.34
C TYR A 144 8.25 -7.31 -2.95
N ALA A 145 7.14 -8.05 -2.78
CA ALA A 145 5.88 -7.47 -2.35
C ALA A 145 6.01 -6.87 -0.94
N LEU A 146 5.61 -5.62 -0.80
CA LEU A 146 5.64 -4.87 0.45
C LEU A 146 4.41 -5.21 1.30
N VAL A 147 4.42 -6.40 1.90
CA VAL A 147 3.33 -6.96 2.69
C VAL A 147 3.67 -6.92 4.18
N HIS A 148 2.77 -6.40 4.99
CA HIS A 148 3.01 -6.26 6.43
C HIS A 148 3.36 -7.60 7.11
N PRO A 149 4.34 -7.65 8.05
CA PRO A 149 4.78 -8.89 8.68
C PRO A 149 3.69 -9.69 9.39
N ALA A 150 2.61 -9.04 9.82
CA ALA A 150 1.45 -9.68 10.43
C ALA A 150 0.75 -10.68 9.48
N PHE A 151 0.68 -10.40 8.18
CA PHE A 151 0.10 -11.32 7.20
C PHE A 151 0.99 -12.55 6.99
N VAL A 152 2.31 -12.37 6.92
CA VAL A 152 3.26 -13.48 6.75
C VAL A 152 3.25 -14.44 7.96
N LYS A 153 2.98 -13.92 9.16
CA LYS A 153 2.90 -14.72 10.39
C LYS A 153 1.54 -15.37 10.61
N ALA A 154 0.50 -14.89 9.92
CA ALA A 154 -0.84 -15.41 10.09
C ALA A 154 -0.88 -16.86 9.61
N ARG A 155 -1.36 -17.76 10.48
CA ARG A 155 -1.62 -19.14 10.08
C ARG A 155 -2.98 -19.18 9.41
N ARG A 156 -3.11 -19.92 8.33
CA ARG A 156 -4.41 -20.26 7.72
C ARG A 156 -5.06 -21.41 8.49
N PRO A 157 -6.01 -21.18 9.42
CA PRO A 157 -6.88 -22.25 9.84
C PRO A 157 -7.69 -22.73 8.62
N PRO A 158 -8.22 -23.96 8.63
CA PRO A 158 -9.19 -24.39 7.64
C PRO A 158 -10.49 -23.59 7.79
N GLY A 159 -10.53 -22.42 7.16
CA GLY A 159 -11.72 -21.58 7.04
C GLY A 159 -12.67 -22.12 5.98
N ASN A 160 -13.96 -21.79 6.08
CA ASN A 160 -14.95 -22.10 5.04
C ASN A 160 -15.63 -20.83 4.48
N GLY A 161 -15.24 -19.65 4.94
CA GLY A 161 -15.83 -18.37 4.53
C GLY A 161 -15.36 -17.86 3.18
N ILE A 162 -16.09 -16.87 2.67
CA ILE A 162 -15.74 -16.02 1.54
C ILE A 162 -15.44 -14.63 2.06
N LEU A 163 -14.28 -14.09 1.69
CA LEU A 163 -13.91 -12.70 1.94
C LEU A 163 -14.08 -11.88 0.64
N VAL A 164 -14.72 -10.71 0.73
CA VAL A 164 -14.73 -9.69 -0.33
C VAL A 164 -14.02 -8.45 0.17
N ASN A 165 -12.91 -8.08 -0.48
CA ASN A 165 -12.20 -6.83 -0.20
C ASN A 165 -11.62 -6.24 -1.48
N LEU A 166 -12.26 -5.19 -2.02
CA LEU A 166 -11.81 -4.52 -3.23
C LEU A 166 -10.96 -3.27 -2.98
N GLY A 167 -10.43 -3.13 -1.76
CA GLY A 167 -9.45 -2.11 -1.39
C GLY A 167 -10.02 -0.92 -0.63
N GLY A 168 -9.26 0.17 -0.65
CA GLY A 168 -9.41 1.30 0.26
C GLY A 168 -10.69 2.14 0.10
N ALA A 169 -11.10 2.39 -1.15
CA ALA A 169 -12.15 3.37 -1.47
C ALA A 169 -13.34 2.78 -2.25
N ASP A 170 -13.08 1.85 -3.19
CA ASP A 170 -14.10 1.27 -4.08
C ASP A 170 -15.17 2.29 -4.54
N PRO A 171 -14.79 3.39 -5.23
CA PRO A 171 -15.75 4.40 -5.67
C PRO A 171 -16.94 3.87 -6.49
N PRO A 172 -16.77 2.88 -7.40
CA PRO A 172 -17.88 2.32 -8.17
C PRO A 172 -18.76 1.33 -7.39
N ASN A 173 -18.50 1.11 -6.09
CA ASN A 173 -19.21 0.17 -5.23
C ASN A 173 -19.26 -1.25 -5.81
N LEU A 174 -18.14 -1.71 -6.38
CA LEU A 174 -18.02 -3.06 -6.94
C LEU A 174 -18.19 -4.12 -5.86
N SER A 175 -17.80 -3.83 -4.61
CA SER A 175 -17.97 -4.75 -3.49
C SER A 175 -19.44 -5.10 -3.30
N ARG A 176 -20.35 -4.13 -3.44
CA ARG A 176 -21.80 -4.36 -3.36
C ARG A 176 -22.32 -5.23 -4.48
N ARG A 177 -21.81 -5.04 -5.72
CA ARG A 177 -22.16 -5.87 -6.88
C ARG A 177 -21.73 -7.32 -6.68
N VAL A 178 -20.48 -7.53 -6.27
CA VAL A 178 -19.96 -8.87 -5.96
C VAL A 178 -20.79 -9.56 -4.88
N VAL A 179 -21.04 -8.86 -3.77
CA VAL A 179 -21.86 -9.40 -2.66
C VAL A 179 -23.27 -9.74 -3.15
N GLN A 180 -23.91 -8.90 -3.97
CA GLN A 180 -25.23 -9.22 -4.54
C GLN A 180 -25.20 -10.51 -5.35
N THR A 181 -24.21 -10.65 -6.24
CA THR A 181 -24.08 -11.84 -7.09
C THR A 181 -23.90 -13.12 -6.26
N LEU A 182 -23.14 -13.06 -5.17
CA LEU A 182 -22.97 -14.21 -4.26
C LEU A 182 -24.28 -14.58 -3.53
N LEU A 183 -25.05 -13.58 -3.12
CA LEU A 183 -26.36 -13.78 -2.49
C LEU A 183 -27.38 -14.37 -3.49
N ASP A 184 -27.43 -13.84 -4.70
CA ASP A 184 -28.33 -14.31 -5.77
C ASP A 184 -28.02 -15.76 -6.16
N ALA A 185 -26.73 -16.11 -6.17
CA ALA A 185 -26.26 -17.48 -6.39
C ALA A 185 -26.50 -18.43 -5.20
N ARG A 186 -27.02 -17.93 -4.07
CA ARG A 186 -27.31 -18.68 -2.83
C ARG A 186 -26.11 -19.48 -2.34
N VAL A 187 -24.92 -18.87 -2.37
CA VAL A 187 -23.70 -19.52 -1.89
C VAL A 187 -23.82 -19.78 -0.39
N ALA A 188 -23.89 -21.06 0.00
CA ALA A 188 -24.09 -21.49 1.38
C ALA A 188 -22.79 -21.46 2.20
N ARG A 189 -22.15 -20.28 2.27
CA ARG A 189 -20.88 -20.05 2.98
C ARG A 189 -20.95 -18.72 3.74
N PRO A 190 -20.31 -18.60 4.91
CA PRO A 190 -20.19 -17.31 5.58
C PRO A 190 -19.55 -16.28 4.65
N LEU A 191 -20.20 -15.13 4.46
CA LEU A 191 -19.73 -14.06 3.59
C LEU A 191 -19.33 -12.86 4.44
N THR A 192 -18.05 -12.50 4.42
CA THR A 192 -17.55 -11.26 5.01
C THR A 192 -17.14 -10.29 3.92
N VAL A 193 -17.63 -9.04 4.01
CA VAL A 193 -17.13 -7.93 3.21
C VAL A 193 -16.35 -6.97 4.10
N VAL A 194 -15.11 -6.68 3.72
CA VAL A 194 -14.26 -5.70 4.39
C VAL A 194 -14.14 -4.48 3.51
N LEU A 195 -14.66 -3.35 3.98
CA LEU A 195 -14.60 -2.08 3.28
C LEU A 195 -13.42 -1.25 3.79
N GLY A 196 -12.64 -0.66 2.89
CA GLY A 196 -11.57 0.25 3.28
C GLY A 196 -12.06 1.52 3.98
N ALA A 197 -11.16 2.19 4.70
CA ALA A 197 -11.47 3.39 5.48
C ALA A 197 -11.98 4.58 4.66
N ALA A 198 -11.73 4.60 3.35
CA ALA A 198 -12.19 5.64 2.44
C ALA A 198 -13.49 5.27 1.69
N ASN A 199 -14.05 4.08 1.92
CA ASN A 199 -15.22 3.59 1.22
C ASN A 199 -16.50 4.30 1.71
N PRO A 200 -17.24 5.02 0.83
CA PRO A 200 -18.43 5.77 1.23
C PRO A 200 -19.71 4.92 1.26
N HIS A 201 -19.64 3.65 0.86
CA HIS A 201 -20.81 2.83 0.51
C HIS A 201 -21.26 1.86 1.60
N ARG A 202 -20.81 2.02 2.85
CA ARG A 202 -21.17 1.11 3.96
C ARG A 202 -22.69 0.94 4.12
N ALA A 203 -23.45 2.02 3.99
CA ALA A 203 -24.91 1.99 4.09
C ALA A 203 -25.58 1.07 3.05
N SER A 204 -24.93 0.83 1.90
CA SER A 204 -25.48 -0.04 0.85
C SER A 204 -25.56 -1.53 1.23
N PHE A 205 -24.98 -1.91 2.37
CA PHE A 205 -24.93 -3.29 2.87
C PHE A 205 -25.86 -3.55 4.08
N GLU A 206 -26.45 -2.52 4.69
CA GLU A 206 -27.16 -2.64 5.99
C GLU A 206 -28.37 -3.59 5.97
N ASN A 207 -29.02 -3.76 4.82
CA ASN A 207 -30.22 -4.59 4.67
C ASN A 207 -29.96 -5.95 4.00
N LEU A 208 -28.69 -6.36 3.87
CA LEU A 208 -28.35 -7.62 3.23
C LEU A 208 -28.34 -8.77 4.26
N PRO A 209 -29.15 -9.81 4.06
CA PRO A 209 -29.18 -10.93 4.99
C PRO A 209 -27.93 -11.81 4.83
N GLY A 210 -27.47 -12.37 5.95
CA GLY A 210 -26.45 -13.43 5.93
C GLY A 210 -25.03 -12.97 5.59
N ILE A 211 -24.73 -11.68 5.68
CA ILE A 211 -23.38 -11.14 5.48
C ILE A 211 -22.83 -10.48 6.75
N THR A 212 -21.50 -10.48 6.88
CA THR A 212 -20.77 -9.71 7.89
C THR A 212 -20.10 -8.51 7.21
N VAL A 213 -20.38 -7.30 7.68
CA VAL A 213 -19.80 -6.06 7.13
C VAL A 213 -18.80 -5.48 8.12
N LYS A 214 -17.52 -5.49 7.75
CA LYS A 214 -16.42 -4.89 8.50
C LYS A 214 -15.88 -3.67 7.74
N SER A 215 -15.28 -2.73 8.44
CA SER A 215 -14.62 -1.59 7.79
C SER A 215 -13.42 -1.11 8.56
N ALA A 216 -12.45 -0.54 7.83
CA ALA A 216 -11.29 0.12 8.40
C ALA A 216 -10.51 -0.73 9.41
N LEU A 217 -10.46 -2.05 9.18
CA LEU A 217 -9.74 -3.00 10.05
C LEU A 217 -8.27 -2.63 10.18
N GLY A 218 -7.72 -2.90 11.37
CA GLY A 218 -6.28 -2.96 11.59
C GLY A 218 -5.64 -4.11 10.81
N VAL A 219 -4.30 -4.14 10.81
CA VAL A 219 -3.57 -5.13 10.01
C VAL A 219 -3.77 -6.54 10.55
N GLU A 220 -3.74 -6.71 11.86
CA GLU A 220 -3.96 -7.98 12.54
C GLU A 220 -5.38 -8.50 12.31
N GLU A 221 -6.38 -7.63 12.46
CA GLU A 221 -7.79 -7.98 12.20
C GLU A 221 -8.00 -8.38 10.74
N MET A 222 -7.38 -7.67 9.78
CA MET A 222 -7.46 -8.03 8.37
C MET A 222 -6.79 -9.39 8.11
N ALA A 223 -5.64 -9.66 8.73
CA ALA A 223 -4.95 -10.95 8.61
C ALA A 223 -5.81 -12.11 9.15
N GLU A 224 -6.52 -11.90 10.26
CA GLU A 224 -7.48 -12.85 10.81
C GLU A 224 -8.65 -13.12 9.85
N GLU A 225 -9.21 -12.08 9.21
CA GLU A 225 -10.29 -12.26 8.23
C GLU A 225 -9.83 -13.03 6.99
N ILE A 226 -8.62 -12.77 6.50
CA ILE A 226 -8.03 -13.52 5.39
C ILE A 226 -7.83 -14.98 5.83
N ALA A 227 -7.26 -15.21 7.01
CA ALA A 227 -6.98 -16.53 7.55
C ALA A 227 -8.26 -17.37 7.74
N ALA A 228 -9.37 -16.74 8.13
CA ALA A 228 -10.67 -17.39 8.34
C ALA A 228 -11.41 -17.74 7.04
N CYS A 229 -10.93 -17.28 5.88
CA CYS A 229 -11.55 -17.56 4.59
C CYS A 229 -10.83 -18.66 3.80
N SER A 230 -11.57 -19.28 2.89
CA SER A 230 -11.01 -20.25 1.91
C SER A 230 -11.13 -19.77 0.47
N LEU A 231 -11.93 -18.73 0.25
CA LEU A 231 -12.04 -18.03 -1.01
C LEU A 231 -12.02 -16.54 -0.70
N ALA A 232 -11.14 -15.80 -1.35
CA ALA A 232 -11.12 -14.35 -1.29
C ALA A 232 -11.35 -13.77 -2.69
N ILE A 233 -12.20 -12.75 -2.77
CA ILE A 233 -12.44 -11.95 -3.97
C ILE A 233 -11.87 -10.57 -3.68
N ALA A 234 -10.77 -10.25 -4.34
CA ALA A 234 -10.01 -9.04 -4.08
C ALA A 234 -9.65 -8.27 -5.36
N SER A 235 -9.31 -6.99 -5.18
CA SER A 235 -8.74 -6.19 -6.27
C SER A 235 -7.27 -6.56 -6.53
N PHE A 236 -6.80 -6.28 -7.76
CA PHE A 236 -5.41 -6.43 -8.17
C PHE A 236 -4.50 -5.37 -7.53
N SER A 237 -4.41 -5.39 -6.21
CA SER A 237 -3.66 -4.43 -5.39
C SER A 237 -2.87 -5.16 -4.31
N THR A 238 -2.27 -4.42 -3.37
CA THR A 238 -1.59 -4.98 -2.19
C THR A 238 -2.41 -6.05 -1.48
N VAL A 239 -3.74 -5.91 -1.43
CA VAL A 239 -4.66 -6.90 -0.82
C VAL A 239 -4.50 -8.29 -1.42
N SER A 240 -4.26 -8.41 -2.72
CA SER A 240 -4.02 -9.72 -3.36
C SER A 240 -2.73 -10.38 -2.86
N TYR A 241 -1.69 -9.58 -2.59
CA TYR A 241 -0.44 -10.09 -2.01
C TYR A 241 -0.60 -10.45 -0.53
N GLU A 242 -1.34 -9.64 0.24
CA GLU A 242 -1.71 -9.97 1.63
C GLU A 242 -2.43 -11.33 1.68
N ILE A 243 -3.43 -11.54 0.83
CA ILE A 243 -4.17 -12.81 0.73
C ILE A 243 -3.25 -13.98 0.33
N ALA A 244 -2.30 -13.75 -0.58
CA ALA A 244 -1.39 -14.80 -1.03
C ALA A 244 -0.37 -15.21 0.05
N THR A 245 -0.12 -14.35 1.04
CA THR A 245 0.83 -14.65 2.14
C THR A 245 0.24 -15.43 3.31
N VAL A 246 -1.10 -15.45 3.45
CA VAL A 246 -1.83 -16.14 4.52
C VAL A 246 -2.30 -17.52 4.07
#